data_AF-A0A357K590-F1
#
_entry.id   AF-A0A357K590-F1
#
_cell.length_a   1.000
_cell.length_b   1.000
_cell.length_c   1.000
_cell.angle_alpha   90.00
_cell.angle_beta   90.00
_cell.angle_gamma   90.00
#
_symmetry.space_group_name_H-M   'P 1'
#
loop_
_entity.id
_entity.type
_entity.pdbx_description
1 polymer ?
#
loop_
_entity_poly.entity_id
_entity_poly.type
_entity_poly.pdbx_seq_one_letter_code
_entity_poly.pdbx_strand_id
1 'polypeptide(L)'
;TGDCDDSNSSIYPGAPGAGLGVDNNCDGVVSGDEVNACPQDLNNDGSVTVADVLLILGEFGCTIGCAADVDSDGAVSVGDVLNVLSVFGQSC
;
A
#
# COMPACT_ATOMS: atom_id res chain seq x y z
N THR A 1 -10.48 -18.79 -15.76
CA THR A 1 -11.77 -18.10 -15.87
C THR A 1 -12.32 -17.95 -14.47
N GLY A 2 -12.36 -16.74 -13.95
CA GLY A 2 -12.56 -16.40 -12.53
C GLY A 2 -11.36 -15.56 -12.09
N ASP A 3 -11.47 -14.34 -11.56
CA ASP A 3 -12.55 -13.68 -10.81
C ASP A 3 -13.03 -12.34 -11.42
N CYS A 4 -13.35 -12.31 -12.73
CA CYS A 4 -13.97 -11.13 -13.35
C CYS A 4 -15.41 -10.93 -12.87
N ASP A 5 -15.56 -10.37 -11.68
CA ASP A 5 -16.85 -10.03 -11.11
C ASP A 5 -17.45 -8.84 -11.87
N ASP A 6 -18.28 -9.14 -12.88
CA ASP A 6 -19.02 -8.15 -13.68
C ASP A 6 -19.96 -7.23 -12.84
N SER A 7 -20.12 -7.50 -11.54
CA SER A 7 -20.86 -6.65 -10.61
C SER A 7 -19.99 -5.57 -9.95
N ASN A 8 -18.66 -5.67 -10.07
CA ASN A 8 -17.70 -4.75 -9.51
C ASN A 8 -17.05 -3.89 -10.61
N SER A 9 -17.35 -2.59 -10.63
CA SER A 9 -16.84 -1.66 -11.65
C SER A 9 -15.32 -1.46 -11.62
N SER A 10 -14.64 -1.94 -10.58
CA SER A 10 -13.18 -1.88 -10.44
C SER A 10 -12.48 -3.16 -10.89
N ILE A 11 -13.24 -4.20 -11.27
CA ILE A 11 -12.75 -5.49 -11.75
C ILE A 11 -13.22 -5.69 -13.18
N TYR A 12 -12.32 -5.56 -14.16
CA TYR A 12 -12.62 -5.75 -15.57
C TYR A 12 -11.35 -5.97 -16.40
N PRO A 13 -11.45 -6.61 -17.58
CA PRO A 13 -10.31 -6.79 -18.49
C PRO A 13 -9.56 -5.48 -18.77
N GLY A 14 -8.30 -5.40 -18.33
CA GLY A 14 -7.43 -4.23 -18.49
C GLY A 14 -7.67 -3.09 -17.48
N ALA A 15 -8.29 -3.37 -16.33
CA ALA A 15 -8.39 -2.38 -15.25
C ALA A 15 -7.01 -1.91 -14.75
N PRO A 16 -6.87 -0.63 -14.33
CA PRO A 16 -5.71 -0.19 -13.56
C PRO A 16 -5.63 -1.00 -12.26
N GLY A 17 -4.42 -1.36 -11.84
CA GLY A 17 -4.26 -2.16 -10.62
C GLY A 17 -4.82 -1.46 -9.39
N ALA A 18 -5.61 -2.17 -8.60
CA ALA A 18 -6.31 -1.62 -7.45
C ALA A 18 -5.47 -1.61 -6.16
N GLY A 19 -4.25 -2.18 -6.16
CA GLY A 19 -3.43 -2.35 -4.95
C GLY A 19 -3.97 -3.36 -3.93
N LEU A 20 -5.11 -4.01 -4.23
CA LEU A 20 -5.85 -4.88 -3.31
C LEU A 20 -5.32 -6.32 -3.25
N GLY A 21 -4.24 -6.65 -3.96
CA GLY A 21 -3.72 -8.02 -4.05
C GLY A 21 -4.67 -9.00 -4.76
N VAL A 22 -5.63 -8.48 -5.54
CA VAL A 22 -6.55 -9.26 -6.37
C VAL A 22 -6.30 -8.96 -7.86
N ASP A 23 -6.56 -9.95 -8.72
CA ASP A 23 -6.51 -9.81 -10.19
C ASP A 23 -7.75 -9.02 -10.62
N ASN A 24 -7.62 -7.69 -10.62
CA ASN A 24 -8.71 -6.80 -10.99
C ASN A 24 -8.68 -6.44 -12.47
N ASN A 25 -7.57 -6.71 -13.17
CA ASN A 25 -7.42 -6.50 -14.60
C ASN A 25 -7.80 -7.74 -15.43
N CYS A 26 -8.15 -8.87 -14.79
CA CYS A 26 -8.58 -10.12 -15.40
C CYS A 26 -7.57 -10.79 -16.36
N ASP A 27 -6.28 -10.56 -16.18
CA ASP A 27 -5.23 -11.18 -17.00
C ASP A 27 -4.81 -12.57 -16.50
N GLY A 28 -5.34 -12.99 -15.34
CA GLY A 28 -5.10 -14.29 -14.73
C GLY A 28 -3.90 -14.32 -13.78
N VAL A 29 -3.27 -13.18 -13.51
CA VAL A 29 -2.16 -13.05 -12.56
C VAL A 29 -2.30 -11.77 -11.74
N VAL A 30 -2.16 -11.84 -10.42
CA VAL A 30 -2.02 -10.60 -9.62
C VAL A 30 -0.62 -10.03 -9.87
N SER A 31 -0.52 -8.91 -10.60
CA SER A 31 0.79 -8.36 -11.00
C SER A 31 0.83 -6.83 -11.10
N GLY A 32 2.03 -6.24 -11.10
CA GLY A 32 2.22 -4.80 -11.22
C GLY A 32 1.48 -3.95 -10.18
N ASP A 33 0.59 -3.07 -10.64
CA ASP A 33 -0.20 -2.19 -9.78
C ASP A 33 -1.27 -2.93 -8.97
N GLU A 34 -1.55 -4.20 -9.28
CA GLU A 34 -2.52 -5.05 -8.56
C GLU A 34 -1.92 -5.65 -7.29
N VAL A 35 -0.60 -5.93 -7.33
CA VAL A 35 0.18 -6.40 -6.16
C VAL A 35 0.65 -5.26 -5.29
N ASN A 36 0.41 -4.01 -5.67
CA ASN A 36 1.13 -2.90 -5.06
C ASN A 36 0.67 -2.64 -3.62
N ALA A 37 1.39 -3.30 -2.72
CA ALA A 37 1.49 -3.06 -1.30
C ALA A 37 1.71 -1.56 -1.10
N CYS A 38 0.71 -0.86 -0.58
CA CYS A 38 0.87 0.50 -0.12
C CYS A 38 1.95 0.51 0.97
N PRO A 39 3.18 0.98 0.70
CA PRO A 39 4.22 0.95 1.72
C PRO A 39 3.87 1.86 2.90
N GLN A 40 2.89 2.76 2.70
CA GLN A 40 2.34 3.66 3.69
C GLN A 40 1.27 3.03 4.59
N ASP A 41 0.71 1.86 4.24
CA ASP A 41 -0.14 1.05 5.12
C ASP A 41 0.76 0.06 5.87
N LEU A 42 1.17 0.45 7.08
CA LEU A 42 2.17 -0.26 7.86
C LEU A 42 1.55 -1.35 8.75
N ASN A 43 0.24 -1.28 8.99
CA ASN A 43 -0.48 -2.28 9.78
C ASN A 43 -1.25 -3.30 8.91
N ASN A 44 -1.30 -3.09 7.60
CA ASN A 44 -2.01 -3.88 6.60
C ASN A 44 -3.52 -3.97 6.88
N ASP A 45 -4.14 -2.86 7.30
CA ASP A 45 -5.59 -2.77 7.52
C ASP A 45 -6.38 -2.26 6.32
N GLY A 46 -5.69 -1.96 5.21
CA GLY A 46 -6.27 -1.47 3.95
C GLY A 46 -6.56 0.04 3.97
N SER A 47 -5.96 0.80 4.88
CA SER A 47 -6.19 2.24 4.95
C SER A 47 -5.00 2.99 5.53
N VAL A 48 -4.54 4.03 4.82
CA VAL A 48 -3.49 4.90 5.33
C VAL A 48 -4.08 5.92 6.30
N THR A 49 -3.91 5.70 7.60
CA THR A 49 -4.51 6.52 8.66
C THR A 49 -3.49 6.97 9.71
N VAL A 50 -4.01 7.53 10.81
CA VAL A 50 -3.17 7.85 11.99
C VAL A 50 -2.53 6.59 12.55
N ALA A 51 -3.14 5.41 12.37
CA ALA A 51 -2.57 4.15 12.84
C ALA A 51 -1.17 3.89 12.24
N ASP A 52 -0.98 4.16 10.94
CA ASP A 52 0.29 4.00 10.24
C ASP A 52 1.31 5.06 10.65
N VAL A 53 0.87 6.30 10.81
CA VAL A 53 1.72 7.37 11.34
C VAL A 53 2.25 7.02 12.73
N LEU A 54 1.42 6.41 13.58
CA LEU A 54 1.85 5.96 14.91
C LEU A 54 2.88 4.83 14.86
N LEU A 55 2.86 3.99 13.82
CA LEU A 55 3.89 2.96 13.60
C LEU A 55 5.24 3.58 13.21
N ILE A 56 5.25 4.61 12.34
CA ILE A 56 6.48 5.37 12.05
C ILE A 56 7.03 6.01 13.33
N LEU A 57 6.17 6.65 14.12
CA LEU A 57 6.60 7.28 15.37
C LEU A 57 7.10 6.28 16.40
N GLY A 58 6.72 5.00 16.30
CA GLY A 58 7.23 3.90 17.11
C GLY A 58 8.67 3.51 16.78
N GLU A 59 9.10 3.67 15.53
CA GLU A 59 10.45 3.36 15.05
C GLU A 59 11.29 4.60 14.71
N PHE A 60 10.81 5.81 15.05
CA PHE A 60 11.46 7.05 14.65
C PHE A 60 12.93 7.13 15.08
N GLY A 61 13.83 7.36 14.13
CA GLY A 61 15.28 7.34 14.32
C GLY A 61 15.94 5.97 14.18
N CYS A 62 15.20 4.92 13.83
CA CYS A 62 15.75 3.63 13.46
C CYS A 62 16.64 3.77 12.20
N THR A 63 17.75 3.04 12.15
CA THR A 63 18.73 3.08 11.03
C THR A 63 19.18 1.69 10.54
N ILE A 64 18.64 0.61 11.12
CA ILE A 64 18.97 -0.78 10.75
C ILE A 64 17.73 -1.65 10.97
N GLY A 65 17.29 -2.37 9.92
CA GLY A 65 16.22 -3.36 10.03
C GLY A 65 14.86 -2.76 10.39
N CYS A 66 14.59 -1.55 9.92
CA CYS A 66 13.38 -0.81 10.24
C CYS A 66 12.24 -1.27 9.33
N ALA A 67 11.08 -1.55 9.91
CA ALA A 67 9.88 -1.90 9.17
C ALA A 67 9.13 -0.65 8.68
N ALA A 68 9.32 0.49 9.35
CA ALA A 68 8.67 1.76 9.04
C ALA A 68 9.52 2.71 8.15
N ASP A 69 10.57 2.19 7.49
CA ASP A 69 11.35 2.90 6.47
C ASP A 69 10.63 2.76 5.12
N VAL A 70 9.77 3.75 4.84
CA VAL A 70 8.79 3.75 3.76
C VAL A 70 9.43 4.11 2.43
N ASP A 71 10.40 5.02 2.42
CA ASP A 71 11.12 5.40 1.19
C ASP A 71 12.44 4.63 0.98
N SER A 72 12.77 3.72 1.89
CA SER A 72 13.93 2.83 1.83
C SER A 72 15.26 3.59 1.74
N ASP A 73 15.34 4.77 2.38
CA ASP A 73 16.56 5.57 2.45
C ASP A 73 17.56 5.08 3.51
N GLY A 74 17.14 4.09 4.32
CA GLY A 74 17.93 3.46 5.37
C GLY A 74 17.72 4.07 6.76
N ALA A 75 16.77 5.00 6.92
CA ALA A 75 16.42 5.54 8.22
C ALA A 75 14.94 5.91 8.34
N VAL A 76 14.33 5.60 9.49
CA VAL A 76 12.98 6.11 9.81
C VAL A 76 13.10 7.56 10.28
N SER A 77 12.67 8.49 9.44
CA SER A 77 12.85 9.92 9.60
C SER A 77 11.56 10.71 9.33
N VAL A 78 11.67 12.04 9.26
CA VAL A 78 10.54 12.89 8.83
C VAL A 78 10.18 12.61 7.36
N GLY A 79 11.12 12.11 6.55
CA GLY A 79 10.86 11.69 5.18
C GLY A 79 9.74 10.66 5.09
N ASP A 80 9.80 9.63 5.93
CA ASP A 80 8.77 8.57 6.00
C ASP A 80 7.43 9.10 6.45
N VAL A 81 7.42 9.97 7.48
CA VAL A 81 6.19 10.62 7.95
C VAL A 81 5.53 11.39 6.80
N LEU A 82 6.31 12.13 6.02
CA LEU A 82 5.79 12.89 4.88
C LEU A 82 5.34 11.97 3.73
N ASN A 83 6.00 10.83 3.52
CA ASN A 83 5.55 9.82 2.56
C ASN A 83 4.17 9.26 2.94
N VAL A 84 3.95 8.89 4.21
CA VAL A 84 2.63 8.44 4.69
C VAL A 84 1.58 9.56 4.57
N LEU A 85 1.94 10.78 4.96
CA LEU A 85 1.01 11.92 4.89
C LEU A 85 0.66 12.32 3.44
N SER A 86 1.48 11.97 2.46
CA SER A 86 1.21 12.27 1.05
C SER A 86 -0.01 11.54 0.48
N VAL A 87 -0.36 10.39 1.07
CA VAL A 87 -1.49 9.54 0.68
C VAL A 87 -2.46 9.30 1.84
N PHE A 88 -2.42 10.14 2.88
CA PHE A 88 -3.26 10.00 4.06
C PHE A 88 -4.75 10.01 3.73
N GLY A 89 -5.50 9.06 4.29
CA GLY A 89 -6.92 8.86 4.07
C GLY A 89 -7.28 8.16 2.75
N GLN A 90 -6.28 7.74 1.97
CA GLN A 90 -6.48 6.84 0.84
C GLN A 90 -6.65 5.41 1.36
N SER A 91 -7.50 4.65 0.67
CA SER A 91 -7.67 3.21 0.90
C SER A 91 -6.69 2.41 0.03
N CYS A 92 -6.26 1.30 0.60
CA CYS A 92 -5.41 0.24 0.05
C CYS A 92 -6.09 -1.12 0.30
#